data_AF-A0A7X9C9R4-F1
#
_entry.id   AF-A0A7X9C9R4-F1
#
_cell.length_a   1.000
_cell.length_b   1.000
_cell.length_c   1.000
_cell.angle_alpha   90.00
_cell.angle_beta   90.00
_cell.angle_gamma   90.00
#
_symmetry.space_group_name_H-M   'P 1'
#
loop_
_entity.id
_entity.type
_entity.pdbx_description
1 polymer ?
#
loop_
_entity_poly.entity_id
_entity_poly.type
_entity_poly.pdbx_seq_one_letter_code
_entity_poly.pdbx_strand_id
1 'polypeptide(L)'
;MNADPRELRGRADALRRAADRLTILRLRLANSLVDATRVEDPSLRERVQGIHERWTLEQYPQMGRIARRLRSSAKQLDAVAVAAERSSGRRLGGYAGAGFLGRGDEAHRHVADVVAFVGTAHGASIGGFPLRPGAE
;
A
#
# COMPACT_ATOMS: atom_id res chain seq x y z
N MET A 1 -5.14 -24.80 -2.34
CA MET A 1 -5.13 -23.76 -3.39
C MET A 1 -4.47 -22.52 -2.80
N ASN A 2 -3.17 -22.32 -3.00
CA ASN A 2 -2.50 -21.10 -2.53
C ASN A 2 -2.50 -20.10 -3.70
N ALA A 3 -3.18 -18.97 -3.53
CA ALA A 3 -3.18 -17.89 -4.51
C ALA A 3 -1.74 -17.37 -4.73
N ASP A 4 -1.37 -17.08 -5.97
CA ASP A 4 -0.05 -16.55 -6.32
C ASP A 4 0.15 -15.16 -5.66
N PRO A 5 1.19 -14.96 -4.82
CA PRO A 5 1.51 -13.67 -4.24
C PRO A 5 1.65 -12.53 -5.26
N ARG A 6 2.10 -12.82 -6.49
CA ARG A 6 2.21 -11.80 -7.55
C ARG A 6 0.84 -11.34 -8.02
N GLU A 7 -0.09 -12.26 -8.25
CA GLU A 7 -1.47 -11.93 -8.61
C GLU A 7 -2.18 -11.14 -7.51
N LEU A 8 -1.97 -11.51 -6.25
CA LEU A 8 -2.54 -10.80 -5.11
C LEU A 8 -2.07 -9.35 -5.04
N ARG A 9 -0.77 -9.10 -5.28
CA ARG A 9 -0.23 -7.72 -5.37
C ARG A 9 -0.79 -6.96 -6.57
N GLY A 10 -0.87 -7.60 -7.73
CA GLY A 10 -1.47 -6.98 -8.92
C GLY A 10 -2.91 -6.53 -8.67
N ARG A 11 -3.70 -7.34 -7.95
CA ARG A 11 -5.06 -6.98 -7.51
C ARG A 11 -5.04 -5.86 -6.47
N ALA A 12 -4.15 -5.90 -5.49
CA ALA A 12 -4.01 -4.81 -4.51
C ALA A 12 -3.72 -3.46 -5.18
N ASP A 13 -2.83 -3.43 -6.17
CA ASP A 13 -2.50 -2.23 -6.94
C ASP A 13 -3.67 -1.76 -7.82
N ALA A 14 -4.43 -2.69 -8.42
CA ALA A 14 -5.65 -2.35 -9.13
C ALA A 14 -6.68 -1.67 -8.20
N LEU A 15 -6.86 -2.19 -6.98
CA LEU A 15 -7.76 -1.61 -5.99
C LEU A 15 -7.31 -0.22 -5.52
N ARG A 16 -6.00 -0.02 -5.31
CA ARG A 16 -5.43 1.30 -5.00
C ARG A 16 -5.74 2.32 -6.10
N ARG A 17 -5.41 1.97 -7.35
CA ARG A 17 -5.67 2.82 -8.52
C ARG A 17 -7.16 3.14 -8.67
N ALA A 18 -8.04 2.16 -8.44
CA ALA A 18 -9.47 2.37 -8.46
C ALA A 18 -9.92 3.35 -7.36
N ALA A 19 -9.38 3.21 -6.14
CA ALA A 19 -9.68 4.11 -5.03
C ALA A 19 -9.23 5.55 -5.32
N ASP A 20 -8.06 5.73 -5.95
CA ASP A 20 -7.52 7.04 -6.29
C ASP A 20 -8.33 7.71 -7.41
N ARG A 21 -8.64 6.96 -8.47
CA ARG A 21 -9.55 7.43 -9.54
C ARG A 21 -10.90 7.86 -8.98
N LEU A 22 -11.50 7.05 -8.10
CA LEU A 22 -12.77 7.39 -7.46
C LEU A 22 -12.66 8.64 -6.59
N THR A 23 -11.55 8.82 -5.88
CA THR A 23 -11.27 10.01 -5.07
C THR A 23 -11.18 11.26 -5.94
N ILE A 24 -10.46 11.19 -7.07
CA ILE A 24 -10.33 12.30 -8.02
C ILE A 24 -11.69 12.64 -8.65
N LEU A 25 -12.43 11.64 -9.11
CA LEU A 25 -13.77 11.85 -9.70
C LEU A 25 -14.73 12.50 -8.71
N ARG A 26 -14.71 12.05 -7.44
CA ARG A 26 -15.49 12.65 -6.35
C ARG A 26 -15.14 14.13 -6.15
N LEU A 27 -13.86 14.50 -6.17
CA LEU A 27 -13.44 15.90 -6.01
C LEU A 27 -13.85 16.76 -7.22
N ARG A 28 -13.67 16.23 -8.44
CA ARG A 28 -14.06 16.93 -9.67
C ARG A 28 -15.56 17.21 -9.69
N LEU A 29 -16.39 16.21 -9.38
CA LEU A 29 -17.84 16.37 -9.31
C LEU A 29 -18.26 17.37 -8.24
N ALA A 30 -17.63 17.33 -7.06
CA ALA A 30 -17.92 18.31 -6.01
C ALA A 30 -17.64 19.75 -6.48
N ASN A 31 -16.50 19.97 -7.13
CA ASN A 31 -16.15 21.29 -7.66
C ASN A 31 -17.12 21.73 -8.77
N SER A 32 -17.43 20.85 -9.73
CA SER A 32 -18.37 21.17 -10.81
C SER A 32 -19.78 21.50 -10.29
N LEU A 33 -20.22 20.82 -9.22
CA LEU A 33 -21.51 21.12 -8.60
C LEU A 33 -21.50 22.47 -7.88
N VAL A 34 -20.40 22.83 -7.20
CA VAL A 34 -20.24 24.17 -6.60
C VAL A 34 -20.33 25.24 -7.69
N ASP A 35 -19.63 25.06 -8.81
CA ASP A 35 -19.69 26.02 -9.92
C ASP A 35 -21.11 26.15 -10.50
N ALA A 36 -21.83 25.02 -10.62
CA ALA A 36 -23.20 25.01 -11.11
C ALA A 36 -24.19 25.77 -10.21
N THR A 37 -23.91 25.95 -8.91
CA THR A 37 -24.80 26.71 -8.01
C THR A 37 -24.80 28.22 -8.30
N ARG A 38 -23.85 28.72 -9.11
CA ARG A 38 -23.68 30.14 -9.45
C ARG A 38 -24.50 30.57 -10.66
N VAL A 39 -25.37 29.70 -11.18
CA VAL A 39 -26.22 30.01 -12.34
C VAL A 39 -27.18 31.16 -12.04
N GLU A 40 -27.33 32.07 -13.00
CA GLU A 40 -28.16 33.28 -12.88
C GLU A 40 -29.67 32.96 -12.90
N ASP A 41 -30.08 31.97 -13.71
CA ASP A 41 -31.47 31.51 -13.81
C ASP A 41 -31.96 30.94 -12.45
N PRO A 42 -32.94 31.59 -11.80
CA PRO A 42 -33.47 31.16 -10.51
C PRO A 42 -34.06 29.75 -10.52
N SER A 43 -34.72 29.36 -11.61
CA SER A 43 -35.36 28.05 -11.74
C SER A 43 -34.34 26.91 -11.86
N LEU A 44 -33.21 27.19 -12.52
CA LEU A 44 -32.10 26.26 -12.64
C LEU A 44 -31.29 26.21 -11.34
N ARG A 45 -31.16 27.33 -10.63
CA ARG A 45 -30.47 27.38 -9.33
C ARG A 45 -31.14 26.48 -8.30
N GLU A 46 -32.46 26.51 -8.17
CA GLU A 46 -33.20 25.65 -7.23
C GLU A 46 -32.98 24.16 -7.54
N ARG A 47 -33.04 23.78 -8.83
CA ARG A 47 -32.78 22.40 -9.28
C ARG A 47 -31.35 21.97 -8.95
N VAL A 48 -30.37 22.83 -9.21
CA VAL A 48 -28.96 22.55 -8.91
C VAL A 48 -28.72 22.44 -7.40
N GLN A 49 -29.37 23.27 -6.60
CA GLN A 49 -29.27 23.20 -5.14
C GLN A 49 -29.78 21.85 -4.62
N GLY A 50 -30.93 21.37 -5.11
CA GLY A 50 -31.43 20.04 -4.76
C GLY A 50 -30.49 18.89 -5.18
N ILE A 51 -29.76 19.04 -6.30
CA ILE A 51 -28.72 18.09 -6.72
C ILE A 51 -27.51 18.19 -5.78
N HIS A 52 -27.07 19.41 -5.43
CA HIS A 52 -25.94 19.65 -4.56
C HIS A 52 -26.16 19.12 -3.14
N GLU A 53 -27.37 19.28 -2.60
CA GLU A 53 -27.77 18.75 -1.29
C GLU A 53 -27.73 17.22 -1.28
N ARG A 54 -28.38 16.56 -2.26
CA ARG A 54 -28.29 15.10 -2.39
C ARG A 54 -26.84 14.65 -2.48
N TRP A 55 -26.07 15.24 -3.40
CA TRP A 55 -24.65 14.95 -3.58
C TRP A 55 -23.88 15.01 -2.26
N THR A 56 -24.07 16.08 -1.50
CA THR A 56 -23.34 16.35 -0.25
C THR A 56 -23.73 15.38 0.86
N LEU A 57 -25.02 15.06 0.99
CA LEU A 57 -25.54 14.24 2.08
C LEU A 57 -25.39 12.73 1.82
N GLU A 58 -25.52 12.30 0.56
CA GLU A 58 -25.63 10.88 0.22
C GLU A 58 -24.44 10.37 -0.58
N GLN A 59 -24.26 10.89 -1.81
CA GLN A 59 -23.35 10.30 -2.78
C GLN A 59 -21.88 10.56 -2.40
N TYR A 60 -21.54 11.77 -1.95
CA TYR A 60 -20.18 12.15 -1.58
C TYR A 60 -19.63 11.31 -0.41
N PRO A 61 -20.36 11.12 0.72
CA PRO A 61 -19.94 10.19 1.77
C PRO A 61 -19.90 8.73 1.31
N GLN A 62 -20.84 8.28 0.49
CA GLN A 62 -20.87 6.90 -0.01
C GLN A 62 -19.65 6.57 -0.87
N MET A 63 -19.27 7.45 -1.81
CA MET A 63 -18.06 7.30 -2.61
C MET A 63 -16.80 7.29 -1.73
N GLY A 64 -16.76 8.11 -0.68
CA GLY A 64 -15.70 8.08 0.33
C GLY A 64 -15.59 6.73 1.05
N ARG A 65 -16.73 6.13 1.43
CA ARG A 65 -16.78 4.78 2.03
C ARG A 65 -16.28 3.71 1.06
N ILE A 66 -16.65 3.78 -0.22
CA ILE A 66 -16.18 2.84 -1.25
C ILE A 66 -14.66 2.96 -1.43
N ALA A 67 -14.13 4.16 -1.59
CA ALA A 67 -12.69 4.38 -1.73
C ALA A 67 -11.90 3.86 -0.51
N ARG A 68 -12.45 4.04 0.71
CA ARG A 68 -11.85 3.49 1.94
C ARG A 68 -11.87 1.96 1.94
N ARG A 69 -12.98 1.33 1.52
CA ARG A 69 -13.10 -0.13 1.41
C ARG A 69 -12.10 -0.69 0.40
N LEU A 70 -11.96 -0.07 -0.77
CA LEU A 70 -10.96 -0.47 -1.78
C LEU A 70 -9.54 -0.46 -1.22
N ARG A 71 -9.14 0.61 -0.49
CA ARG A 71 -7.83 0.68 0.16
C ARG A 71 -7.65 -0.37 1.26
N SER A 72 -8.70 -0.62 2.04
CA SER A 72 -8.69 -1.69 3.07
C SER A 72 -8.51 -3.06 2.44
N SER A 73 -9.25 -3.37 1.38
CA SER A 73 -9.13 -4.63 0.66
C SER A 73 -7.74 -4.79 0.02
N ALA A 74 -7.17 -3.72 -0.54
CA ALA A 74 -5.79 -3.74 -1.04
C ALA A 74 -4.78 -4.09 0.08
N LYS A 75 -4.93 -3.48 1.26
CA LYS A 75 -4.09 -3.79 2.43
C LYS A 75 -4.23 -5.24 2.88
N GLN A 76 -5.45 -5.79 2.85
CA GLN A 76 -5.70 -7.20 3.17
C GLN A 76 -5.04 -8.14 2.16
N LEU A 77 -5.16 -7.86 0.85
CA LEU A 77 -4.52 -8.66 -0.19
C LEU A 77 -2.99 -8.66 -0.07
N ASP A 78 -2.39 -7.51 0.23
CA ASP A 78 -0.96 -7.42 0.50
C ASP A 78 -0.54 -8.26 1.72
N ALA A 79 -1.32 -8.22 2.80
CA ALA A 79 -1.04 -9.03 3.98
C ALA A 79 -1.11 -10.54 3.66
N VAL A 80 -2.07 -10.97 2.85
CA VAL A 80 -2.18 -12.36 2.38
C VAL A 80 -1.01 -12.73 1.47
N ALA A 81 -0.62 -11.84 0.55
CA ALA A 81 0.54 -12.06 -0.33
C ALA A 81 1.83 -12.24 0.49
N VAL A 82 2.06 -11.37 1.47
CA VAL A 82 3.20 -11.48 2.39
C VAL A 82 3.15 -12.80 3.15
N ALA A 83 2.01 -13.19 3.71
CA ALA A 83 1.87 -14.46 4.43
C ALA A 83 2.17 -15.68 3.55
N ALA A 84 1.71 -15.67 2.29
CA ALA A 84 1.96 -16.73 1.32
C ALA A 84 3.44 -16.81 0.88
N GLU A 85 4.14 -15.68 0.83
CA GLU A 85 5.59 -15.67 0.61
C GLU A 85 6.37 -16.20 1.81
N ARG A 86 5.95 -15.87 3.03
CA ARG A 86 6.57 -16.40 4.25
C ARG A 86 6.47 -17.91 4.30
N SER A 87 5.27 -18.45 4.04
CA SER A 87 5.01 -19.88 4.11
C SER A 87 5.71 -20.68 3.00
N SER A 88 5.95 -20.06 1.84
CA SER A 88 6.68 -20.69 0.74
C SER A 88 8.21 -20.51 0.80
N GLY A 89 8.74 -19.72 1.75
CA GLY A 89 10.18 -19.46 1.90
C GLY A 89 10.78 -18.65 0.74
N ARG A 90 9.96 -17.90 0.00
CA ARG A 90 10.29 -17.38 -1.33
C ARG A 90 10.46 -15.84 -1.37
N ARG A 91 11.13 -15.19 -0.41
CA ARG A 91 11.66 -13.82 -0.67
C ARG A 91 13.02 -13.97 -1.35
N LEU A 92 13.03 -13.73 -2.65
CA LEU A 92 14.22 -13.24 -3.33
C LEU A 92 14.06 -11.72 -3.51
N GLY A 93 15.02 -11.00 -2.93
CA GLY A 93 15.46 -9.63 -3.21
C GLY A 93 14.46 -8.59 -3.77
N GLY A 94 14.20 -7.56 -2.98
CA GLY A 94 13.60 -6.29 -3.44
C GLY A 94 12.89 -5.56 -2.31
N TYR A 95 13.66 -4.91 -1.43
CA TYR A 95 13.32 -4.15 -0.22
C TYR A 95 12.02 -3.32 -0.31
N ALA A 96 11.30 -2.99 0.77
CA ALA A 96 11.82 -2.27 1.93
C ALA A 96 12.04 -3.15 3.17
N GLY A 97 13.31 -3.39 3.52
CA GLY A 97 13.75 -4.17 4.69
C GLY A 97 13.91 -5.66 4.39
N ALA A 98 15.14 -6.07 4.08
CA ALA A 98 15.58 -7.37 3.57
C ALA A 98 15.05 -8.65 4.28
N GLY A 99 14.97 -9.74 3.51
CA GLY A 99 15.04 -11.15 3.92
C GLY A 99 13.72 -11.91 4.18
N PHE A 100 13.40 -12.94 3.39
CA PHE A 100 12.96 -14.23 3.98
C PHE A 100 14.13 -15.15 3.71
N LEU A 101 14.91 -15.39 4.74
CA LEU A 101 15.72 -16.59 4.78
C LEU A 101 14.73 -17.76 4.79
N GLY A 102 14.96 -18.73 3.92
CA GLY A 102 14.07 -19.86 3.67
C GLY A 102 13.78 -20.71 4.92
N ARG A 103 13.02 -21.78 4.69
CA ARG A 103 12.60 -22.75 5.72
C ARG A 103 13.75 -23.13 6.67
N GLY A 104 13.37 -23.38 7.93
CA GLY A 104 14.25 -23.71 9.05
C GLY A 104 15.40 -24.66 8.73
N ASP A 105 16.48 -24.48 9.48
CA ASP A 105 17.78 -25.17 9.48
C ASP A 105 18.78 -24.81 8.35
N GLU A 106 18.33 -24.45 7.15
CA GLU A 106 19.26 -24.08 6.06
C GLU A 106 19.68 -22.61 6.11
N ALA A 107 18.76 -21.75 6.56
CA ALA A 107 19.00 -20.32 6.81
C ALA A 107 20.10 -20.05 7.85
N HIS A 108 20.25 -20.93 8.84
CA HIS A 108 21.21 -20.74 9.94
C HIS A 108 22.66 -20.98 9.48
N ARG A 109 22.88 -21.93 8.55
CA ARG A 109 24.21 -22.21 7.99
C ARG A 109 24.72 -21.06 7.12
N HIS A 110 23.86 -20.48 6.27
CA HIS A 110 24.24 -19.35 5.42
C HIS A 110 24.53 -18.05 6.19
N VAL A 111 23.86 -17.82 7.33
CA VAL A 111 24.18 -16.67 8.19
C VAL A 111 25.53 -16.86 8.89
N ALA A 112 25.85 -18.08 9.33
CA ALA A 112 27.17 -18.38 9.88
C ALA A 112 28.30 -18.16 8.86
N ASP A 113 28.09 -18.58 7.61
CA ASP A 113 29.08 -18.42 6.53
C ASP A 113 29.28 -16.95 6.10
N VAL A 114 28.21 -16.15 6.05
CA VAL A 114 28.31 -14.72 5.68
C VAL A 114 28.86 -13.87 6.83
N VAL A 115 28.56 -14.21 8.09
CA VAL A 115 29.16 -13.55 9.26
C VAL A 115 30.66 -13.86 9.33
N ALA A 116 31.09 -15.08 8.96
CA ALA A 116 32.50 -15.43 8.87
C ALA A 116 33.24 -14.75 7.69
N PHE A 117 32.55 -14.48 6.58
CA PHE A 117 33.17 -13.87 5.39
C PHE A 117 33.25 -12.33 5.43
N VAL A 118 32.30 -11.65 6.08
CA VAL A 118 32.24 -10.16 6.09
C VAL A 118 32.77 -9.55 7.39
N GLY A 119 32.86 -10.32 8.47
CA GLY A 119 33.29 -9.80 9.79
C GLY A 119 34.80 -9.50 9.94
N THR A 120 35.66 -10.00 9.06
CA THR A 120 37.12 -9.92 9.26
C THR A 120 37.87 -9.08 8.22
N ALA A 121 37.27 -8.72 7.08
CA ALA A 121 38.02 -8.05 6.02
C ALA A 121 37.62 -6.58 5.78
N HIS A 122 36.36 -6.19 5.97
CA HIS A 122 35.91 -4.84 5.63
C HIS A 122 34.97 -4.34 6.72
N GLY A 123 35.47 -3.45 7.59
CA GLY A 123 34.72 -2.78 8.65
C GLY A 123 33.56 -1.94 8.12
N ALA A 124 32.53 -2.58 7.59
CA ALA A 124 31.29 -1.97 7.17
C ALA A 124 30.33 -1.95 8.37
N SER A 125 30.18 -0.77 8.96
CA SER A 125 29.26 -0.54 10.07
C SER A 125 27.82 -0.82 9.63
N ILE A 126 27.13 -1.73 10.32
CA ILE A 126 25.67 -1.80 10.27
C ILE A 126 25.13 -0.82 11.31
N GLY A 127 24.47 0.24 10.85
CA GLY A 127 23.57 1.03 11.70
C GLY A 127 24.23 1.91 12.78
N GLY A 128 25.39 2.51 12.52
CA GLY A 128 25.86 3.67 13.30
C GLY A 128 26.32 3.40 14.74
N PHE A 129 26.50 2.14 15.15
CA PHE A 129 27.19 1.81 16.40
C PHE A 129 28.66 1.48 16.12
N PRO A 130 29.64 2.23 16.66
CA PRO A 130 31.03 1.84 16.56
C PRO A 130 31.27 0.64 17.48
N LEU A 131 31.49 -0.53 16.90
CA LEU A 131 32.09 -1.66 17.62
C LEU A 131 33.55 -1.28 17.87
N ARG A 132 33.93 -1.12 19.14
CA ARG A 132 35.33 -0.94 19.52
C ARG A 132 36.13 -2.17 19.07
N PRO A 133 37.30 -2.01 18.45
CA PRO A 133 38.15 -3.14 18.15
C PRO A 133 38.54 -3.83 19.46
N GLY A 134 38.36 -5.16 19.50
CA GLY A 134 38.94 -5.98 20.56
C GLY A 134 40.46 -5.79 20.54
N ALA A 135 41.02 -5.49 21.71
CA ALA A 135 42.45 -5.62 21.91
C ALA A 135 42.82 -7.10 21.75
N GLU A 136 43.82 -7.33 20.91
CA GLU A 136 44.69 -8.51 20.72
C GLU A 136 44.14 -9.91 21.08
#